data_AF-A0A2V5RYN3-F1
#
_entry.id   AF-A0A2V5RYN3-F1
#
_cell.length_a   1.000
_cell.length_b   1.000
_cell.length_c   1.000
_cell.angle_alpha   90.00
_cell.angle_beta   90.00
_cell.angle_gamma   90.00
#
_symmetry.space_group_name_H-M   'P 1'
#
loop_
_entity.id
_entity.type
_entity.pdbx_description
1 polymer ?
#
loop_
_entity_poly.entity_id
_entity_poly.type
_entity_poly.pdbx_seq_one_letter_code
_entity_poly.pdbx_strand_id
1 'polypeptide(L)'
;MKKRIAPSTRAHLLRGAFYLLVLLAGTLMMPSFRPEAKAKAANPAVAGLTFAERLAYQRAIEEVYWRHRIWPRNGGENAEPKPSLDAVMSRAQLETKVEDYLRNSQALDDYWQRP
;
A
#
# COMPACT_ATOMS: atom_id res chain seq x y z
N MET A 1 6.53 53.14 50.04
CA MET A 1 7.71 53.14 49.13
C MET A 1 7.44 52.20 47.96
N LYS A 2 7.18 52.71 46.76
CA LYS A 2 6.89 51.89 45.55
C LYS A 2 8.22 51.43 44.94
N LYS A 3 8.58 50.14 45.07
CA LYS A 3 9.76 49.58 44.39
C LYS A 3 9.55 49.65 42.87
N ARG A 4 10.30 50.51 42.19
CA ARG A 4 10.35 50.58 40.73
C ARG A 4 11.16 49.39 40.22
N ILE A 5 10.47 48.44 39.59
CA ILE A 5 11.09 47.31 38.90
C ILE A 5 11.70 47.82 37.59
N ALA A 6 12.94 47.42 37.31
CA ALA A 6 13.69 47.83 36.11
C ALA A 6 12.95 47.46 34.81
N PRO A 7 13.02 48.30 33.76
CA PRO A 7 12.23 48.15 32.54
C PRO A 7 12.54 46.86 31.77
N SER A 8 13.77 46.35 31.85
CA SER A 8 14.18 45.08 31.23
C SER A 8 13.47 43.88 31.83
N THR A 9 13.27 43.84 33.15
CA THR A 9 12.59 42.74 33.84
C THR A 9 11.13 42.61 33.39
N ARG A 10 10.46 43.74 33.10
CA ARG A 10 9.08 43.74 32.58
C ARG A 10 9.01 43.17 31.16
N ALA A 11 9.98 43.49 30.31
CA ALA A 11 10.03 42.99 28.93
C ALA A 11 10.22 41.47 28.87
N HIS A 12 11.05 40.90 29.75
CA HIS A 12 11.24 39.45 29.83
C HIS A 12 10.01 38.73 30.39
N LEU A 13 9.32 39.32 31.37
CA LEU A 13 8.07 38.78 31.91
C LEU A 13 6.93 38.80 30.87
N LEU A 14 6.82 39.86 30.07
CA LEU A 14 5.86 39.95 28.97
C LEU A 14 6.13 38.92 27.86
N ARG A 15 7.40 38.72 27.48
CA ARG A 15 7.78 37.71 26.47
C ARG A 15 7.54 36.28 26.97
N GLY A 16 7.88 35.99 28.22
CA GLY A 16 7.64 34.67 28.83
C GLY A 16 6.15 34.33 28.91
N ALA A 17 5.30 35.29 29.30
CA ALA A 17 3.86 35.12 29.33
C ALA A 17 3.25 34.90 27.93
N PHE A 18 3.78 35.58 26.90
CA PHE A 18 3.35 35.39 25.51
C PHE A 18 3.65 33.97 24.99
N TYR A 19 4.86 33.44 25.23
CA TYR A 19 5.21 32.08 24.81
C TYR A 19 4.42 31.00 25.56
N LEU A 20 4.13 31.20 26.85
CA LEU A 20 3.26 30.31 27.63
C LEU A 20 1.82 30.29 27.08
N LEU A 21 1.30 31.43 26.64
CA LEU A 21 -0.05 31.55 26.10
C LEU A 21 -0.17 30.92 24.70
N VAL A 22 0.88 31.04 23.87
CA VAL A 22 0.97 30.36 22.56
C VAL A 22 1.05 28.84 22.72
N LEU A 23 1.83 28.34 23.69
CA LEU A 23 1.93 26.91 23.99
C LEU A 23 0.61 26.31 24.50
N LEU A 24 -0.12 27.03 25.37
CA LEU A 24 -1.43 26.59 25.87
C LEU A 24 -2.52 26.59 24.79
N ALA A 25 -2.49 27.56 23.87
CA ALA A 25 -3.42 27.61 22.74
C ALA A 25 -3.17 26.48 21.71
N GLY A 26 -1.91 26.11 21.49
CA GLY A 26 -1.54 25.02 20.58
C GLY A 26 -2.02 23.65 21.04
N THR A 27 -2.10 23.40 22.36
CA THR A 27 -2.59 22.13 22.89
C THR A 27 -4.11 21.98 22.88
N LEU A 28 -4.86 23.08 22.83
CA LEU A 28 -6.33 23.06 22.79
C LEU A 28 -6.90 22.87 21.36
N MET A 29 -6.10 23.10 20.31
CA MET A 29 -6.46 22.87 18.91
C MET A 29 -6.09 21.47 18.36
N MET A 30 -5.58 20.57 19.21
CA MET A 30 -5.19 19.21 18.82
C MET A 30 -6.22 18.07 19.07
N PRO A 31 -7.57 18.26 19.12
CA PRO A 31 -8.48 17.10 19.06
C PRO A 31 -9.08 16.84 17.67
N SER A 32 -8.77 17.63 16.64
CA SER A 32 -9.46 17.54 15.32
C SER A 32 -8.83 16.59 14.30
N PHE A 33 -7.72 15.92 14.63
CA PHE A 33 -7.12 14.87 13.78
C PHE A 33 -7.39 13.47 14.31
N ARG A 34 -8.61 13.21 14.79
CA ARG A 34 -9.11 11.83 14.81
C ARG A 34 -9.72 11.57 13.44
N PRO A 35 -9.08 10.79 12.55
CA PRO A 35 -9.85 10.21 11.47
C PRO A 35 -10.88 9.34 12.16
N GLU A 36 -12.13 9.79 12.13
CA GLU A 36 -13.26 8.95 12.44
C GLU A 36 -13.16 7.79 11.46
N ALA A 37 -12.61 6.67 11.94
CA ALA A 37 -12.64 5.42 11.23
C ALA A 37 -14.10 4.99 11.23
N LYS A 38 -14.90 5.65 10.37
CA LYS A 38 -16.12 5.05 9.84
C LYS A 38 -15.65 3.68 9.38
N ALA A 39 -16.11 2.64 10.07
CA ALA A 39 -16.03 1.28 9.60
C ALA A 39 -16.76 1.27 8.25
N LYS A 40 -16.02 1.63 7.19
CA LYS A 40 -16.40 1.34 5.82
C LYS A 40 -16.69 -0.13 5.86
N ALA A 41 -17.93 -0.51 5.52
CA ALA A 41 -18.26 -1.89 5.16
C ALA A 41 -17.05 -2.42 4.40
N ALA A 42 -16.39 -3.43 4.97
CA ALA A 42 -15.05 -3.83 4.57
C ALA A 42 -15.07 -3.97 3.05
N ASN A 43 -14.44 -3.03 2.36
CA ASN A 43 -14.32 -3.12 0.91
C ASN A 43 -13.65 -4.49 0.68
N PRO A 44 -14.16 -5.39 -0.16
CA PRO A 44 -13.46 -6.66 -0.40
C PRO A 44 -11.99 -6.43 -0.83
N ALA A 45 -11.69 -5.26 -1.40
CA ALA A 45 -10.32 -4.78 -1.64
C ALA A 45 -9.47 -4.55 -0.37
N VAL A 46 -10.08 -4.27 0.78
CA VAL A 46 -9.45 -4.10 2.11
C VAL A 46 -9.28 -5.44 2.82
N ALA A 47 -10.13 -6.44 2.53
CA ALA A 47 -10.02 -7.79 3.12
C ALA A 47 -8.87 -8.63 2.51
N GLY A 48 -8.26 -8.16 1.41
CA GLY A 48 -7.27 -8.91 0.64
C GLY A 48 -7.91 -9.99 -0.24
N LEU A 49 -7.29 -10.28 -1.39
CA LEU A 49 -7.78 -11.32 -2.30
C LEU A 49 -7.50 -12.72 -1.74
N THR A 50 -8.51 -13.59 -1.80
CA THR A 50 -8.37 -15.03 -1.50
C THR A 50 -7.47 -15.72 -2.54
N PHE A 51 -6.98 -16.91 -2.20
CA PHE A 51 -6.18 -17.70 -3.14
C PHE A 51 -6.94 -18.05 -4.42
N ALA A 52 -8.22 -18.39 -4.31
CA ALA A 52 -9.06 -18.71 -5.46
C ALA A 52 -9.27 -17.51 -6.40
N GLU A 53 -9.50 -16.31 -5.84
CA GLU A 53 -9.58 -15.07 -6.62
C GLU A 53 -8.26 -14.75 -7.30
N ARG A 54 -7.14 -14.88 -6.58
CA ARG A 54 -5.80 -14.70 -7.14
C ARG A 54 -5.52 -15.66 -8.29
N LEU A 55 -5.91 -16.93 -8.16
CA LEU A 55 -5.77 -17.92 -9.22
C LEU A 55 -6.64 -17.58 -10.44
N ALA A 56 -7.88 -17.13 -10.22
CA ALA A 56 -8.76 -16.70 -11.29
C ALA A 56 -8.19 -15.50 -12.05
N TYR A 57 -7.66 -14.50 -11.33
CA TYR A 57 -7.00 -13.35 -11.95
C TYR A 57 -5.69 -13.73 -12.64
N GLN A 58 -4.88 -14.62 -12.05
CA GLN A 58 -3.66 -15.11 -12.68
C GLN A 58 -3.98 -15.78 -14.01
N ARG A 59 -5.00 -16.65 -14.07
CA ARG A 59 -5.46 -17.24 -15.33
C ARG A 59 -5.89 -16.18 -16.34
N ALA A 60 -6.66 -15.18 -15.93
CA ALA A 60 -7.13 -14.13 -16.82
C ALA A 60 -5.96 -13.31 -17.41
N ILE A 61 -4.94 -13.04 -16.60
CA ILE A 61 -3.71 -12.38 -17.04
C ILE A 61 -2.96 -13.26 -18.05
N GLU A 62 -2.74 -14.54 -17.73
CA GLU A 62 -2.03 -15.49 -18.61
C GLU A 62 -2.77 -15.72 -19.93
N GLU A 63 -4.10 -15.70 -19.93
CA GLU A 63 -4.92 -15.77 -21.14
C GLU A 63 -4.64 -14.56 -22.05
N VAL A 64 -4.59 -13.35 -21.49
CA VAL A 64 -4.25 -12.14 -22.24
C VAL A 64 -2.83 -12.24 -22.80
N TYR A 65 -1.84 -12.60 -21.97
CA TYR A 65 -0.46 -12.75 -22.43
C TYR A 65 -0.32 -13.82 -23.51
N TRP A 66 -0.94 -14.98 -23.31
CA TRP A 66 -0.89 -16.06 -24.25
C TRP A 66 -1.51 -15.65 -25.57
N ARG A 67 -2.69 -15.02 -25.58
CA ARG A 67 -3.32 -14.51 -26.81
C ARG A 67 -2.42 -13.55 -27.60
N HIS A 68 -1.70 -12.67 -26.92
CA HIS A 68 -0.80 -11.71 -27.55
C HIS A 68 0.58 -12.26 -27.90
N ARG A 69 0.94 -13.47 -27.43
CA ARG A 69 2.21 -14.11 -27.81
C ARG A 69 2.24 -14.43 -29.31
N ILE A 70 3.35 -14.12 -29.97
CA ILE A 70 3.52 -14.41 -31.41
C ILE A 70 3.43 -15.93 -31.63
N TRP A 71 2.67 -16.33 -32.66
CA TRP A 71 2.55 -17.72 -33.11
C TRP A 71 2.85 -17.82 -34.61
N PRO A 72 4.10 -18.12 -35.01
CA PRO A 72 4.53 -18.05 -36.41
C PRO A 72 4.00 -19.24 -37.23
N ARG A 73 2.83 -19.08 -37.87
CA ARG A 73 2.30 -20.08 -38.83
C ARG A 73 2.93 -20.02 -40.22
N ASN A 74 3.27 -18.81 -40.66
CA ASN A 74 3.62 -18.58 -42.07
C ASN A 74 5.08 -18.99 -42.40
N GLY A 75 5.93 -19.20 -41.38
CA GLY A 75 7.34 -19.56 -41.53
C GLY A 75 7.67 -21.05 -41.34
N GLY A 76 6.67 -21.91 -41.14
CA GLY A 76 6.84 -23.36 -41.00
C GLY A 76 7.24 -23.86 -39.60
N GLU A 77 7.55 -22.97 -38.65
CA GLU A 77 7.93 -23.35 -37.28
C GLU A 77 6.77 -23.99 -36.50
N ASN A 78 5.54 -23.51 -36.70
CA ASN A 78 4.34 -24.07 -36.09
C ASN A 78 3.28 -24.39 -37.15
N ALA A 79 3.16 -25.68 -37.48
CA ALA A 79 2.15 -26.17 -38.42
C ALA A 79 0.73 -26.13 -37.82
N GLU A 80 0.62 -26.40 -36.52
CA GLU A 80 -0.66 -26.47 -35.82
C GLU A 80 -1.23 -25.06 -35.51
N PRO A 81 -2.56 -24.94 -35.39
CA PRO A 81 -3.19 -23.75 -34.80
C PRO A 81 -2.63 -23.47 -33.41
N LYS A 82 -2.61 -22.20 -33.02
CA LYS A 82 -2.16 -21.80 -31.69
C LYS A 82 -3.00 -22.52 -30.63
N PRO A 83 -2.37 -23.30 -29.72
CA PRO A 83 -3.11 -24.05 -28.71
C PRO A 83 -3.80 -23.10 -27.72
N SER A 84 -4.79 -23.60 -26.98
CA SER A 84 -5.41 -22.86 -25.88
C SER A 84 -4.42 -22.69 -24.72
N LEU A 85 -4.68 -21.75 -23.81
CA LEU A 85 -3.87 -21.59 -22.60
C LEU A 85 -3.78 -22.91 -21.81
N ASP A 86 -4.91 -23.61 -21.65
CA ASP A 86 -4.97 -24.88 -20.90
C ASP A 86 -4.13 -26.00 -21.49
N ALA A 87 -3.88 -25.96 -22.80
CA ALA A 87 -3.04 -26.95 -23.47
C ALA A 87 -1.53 -26.67 -23.26
N VAL A 88 -1.14 -25.44 -22.94
CA VAL A 88 0.27 -25.05 -22.74
C VAL A 88 0.63 -24.79 -21.28
N MET A 89 -0.37 -24.58 -20.42
CA MET A 89 -0.19 -24.34 -19.00
C MET A 89 -1.31 -25.01 -18.21
N SER A 90 -0.94 -25.94 -17.35
CA SER A 90 -1.89 -26.62 -16.48
C SER A 90 -2.36 -25.71 -15.34
N ARG A 91 -3.50 -26.05 -14.73
CA ARG A 91 -3.99 -25.40 -13.52
C ARG A 91 -2.96 -25.46 -12.38
N ALA A 92 -2.29 -26.61 -12.21
CA ALA A 92 -1.27 -26.78 -11.17
C ALA A 92 -0.10 -25.79 -11.37
N GLN A 93 0.31 -25.53 -12.61
CA GLN A 93 1.34 -24.52 -12.90
C GLN A 93 0.88 -23.10 -12.54
N LEU A 94 -0.41 -22.77 -12.75
CA LEU A 94 -0.97 -21.49 -12.31
C LEU A 94 -1.00 -21.37 -10.78
N GLU A 95 -1.34 -22.45 -10.08
CA GLU A 95 -1.34 -22.52 -8.61
C GLU A 95 0.08 -22.31 -8.07
N THR A 96 1.08 -23.01 -8.61
CA THR A 96 2.49 -22.82 -8.23
C THR A 96 2.95 -21.37 -8.46
N LYS A 97 2.58 -20.75 -9.59
CA LYS A 97 2.91 -19.32 -9.82
C LYS A 97 2.33 -18.40 -8.74
N VAL A 98 1.08 -18.67 -8.32
CA VAL A 98 0.43 -17.88 -7.27
C VAL A 98 1.13 -18.08 -5.93
N GLU A 99 1.42 -19.31 -5.56
CA GLU A 99 2.16 -19.63 -4.34
C GLU A 99 3.55 -18.98 -4.33
N ASP A 100 4.27 -19.02 -5.44
CA ASP A 100 5.63 -18.49 -5.52
C ASP A 100 5.67 -16.98 -5.34
N TYR A 101 4.80 -16.21 -6.01
CA TYR A 101 4.81 -14.77 -5.78
C TYR A 101 4.32 -14.42 -4.38
N LEU A 102 3.36 -15.17 -3.81
CA LEU A 102 2.90 -14.94 -2.43
C LEU A 102 4.02 -15.19 -1.43
N ARG A 103 4.80 -16.26 -1.61
CA ARG A 103 5.99 -16.57 -0.82
C ARG A 103 7.02 -15.46 -0.91
N ASN A 104 7.27 -14.95 -2.13
CA ASN A 104 8.18 -13.82 -2.35
C ASN A 104 7.67 -12.52 -1.72
N SER A 105 6.36 -12.25 -1.81
CA SER A 105 5.74 -11.09 -1.16
C SER A 105 5.84 -11.17 0.37
N GLN A 106 5.64 -12.37 0.95
CA GLN A 106 5.81 -12.58 2.38
C GLN A 106 7.26 -12.39 2.80
N ALA A 107 8.21 -13.00 2.09
CA ALA A 107 9.62 -12.81 2.37
C ALA A 107 10.02 -11.33 2.27
N LEU A 108 9.52 -10.61 1.25
CA LEU A 108 9.75 -9.19 1.14
C LEU A 108 9.24 -8.45 2.37
N ASP A 109 8.01 -8.70 2.82
CA ASP A 109 7.44 -8.09 4.03
C ASP A 109 8.28 -8.38 5.29
N ASP A 110 8.72 -9.63 5.45
CA ASP A 110 9.50 -10.09 6.61
C ASP A 110 10.91 -9.48 6.68
N TYR A 111 11.52 -9.23 5.52
CA TYR A 111 12.91 -8.76 5.40
C TYR A 111 13.02 -7.27 5.03
N TRP A 112 11.94 -6.60 4.64
CA TRP A 112 11.97 -5.19 4.27
C TRP A 112 12.53 -4.34 5.41
N GLN A 113 13.43 -3.39 5.08
CA GLN A 113 14.15 -2.54 6.04
C GLN A 113 15.13 -3.26 6.97
N ARG A 114 15.41 -4.55 6.74
CA ARG A 114 16.55 -5.23 7.37
C ARG A 114 17.74 -5.11 6.41
N PRO A 115 18.82 -4.39 6.78
CA PRO A 115 19.97 -4.18 5.91
C PRO A 115 20.69 -5.49 5.55
#